data_AF-A0A9W9XMR4-F1
#
_entry.id   AF-A0A9W9XMR4-F1
#
_cell.length_a   1.000
_cell.length_b   1.000
_cell.length_c   1.000
_cell.angle_alpha   90.00
_cell.angle_beta   90.00
_cell.angle_gamma   90.00
#
_symmetry.space_group_name_H-M   'P 1'
#
loop_
_entity.id
_entity.type
_entity.pdbx_description
1 polymer ?
#
loop_
_entity_poly.entity_id
_entity_poly.type
_entity_poly.pdbx_seq_one_letter_code
_entity_poly.pdbx_strand_id
1 'polypeptide(L)'
;MTARRAWMLYRITSLDQIKSLIRARVHVVQLEKSVGLKPTYGRVPYTGISSGDALDDHVEPPARTLLDAALCLDLISGYDGIDDRSVGSPLPGSTSFASALQSSLDSLKEFRVGVLTEGFNHDFISPIVNHSVLAAASRFAELGATVEQRISGAQILLGLNTGRSGLSMTEIDSAWLPWTDDRFQRAFPSTKDVLINGLYLVRNIPGLYGKSVNIGRQIRDKYETLSQRLDVLVMPTTPIVAPKNAKGGSPVDSLTPSMGLTINTATFNVAGRPTISIPIGLAPASDGGDVTLPVGIQLVGETVERGKDFFQAAHTWEIHHNWEKMHFHGNLY
;
A
#
# COMPACT_ATOMS: atom_id res chain seq x y z
N MET A 1 15.11 41.19 5.46
CA MET A 1 14.98 40.01 4.58
C MET A 1 14.46 38.82 5.38
N THR A 2 13.28 38.99 5.95
CA THR A 2 12.61 38.07 6.88
C THR A 2 11.13 38.13 6.53
N ALA A 3 10.43 36.98 6.58
CA ALA A 3 9.01 36.78 6.24
C ALA A 3 8.63 36.42 4.78
N ARG A 4 9.39 35.55 4.08
CA ARG A 4 8.92 34.92 2.82
C ARG A 4 9.02 33.40 2.71
N ARG A 5 9.40 32.66 3.77
CA ARG A 5 9.49 31.17 3.74
C ARG A 5 8.37 30.42 4.50
N ALA A 6 7.36 31.11 5.03
CA ALA A 6 6.26 30.49 5.79
C ALA A 6 4.89 30.49 5.06
N TRP A 7 4.85 30.78 3.75
CA TRP A 7 3.60 31.11 3.05
C TRP A 7 2.98 29.99 2.20
N MET A 8 3.51 28.77 2.22
CA MET A 8 2.98 27.66 1.40
C MET A 8 2.04 26.69 2.16
N LEU A 9 1.83 26.90 3.47
CA LEU A 9 0.99 26.05 4.32
C LEU A 9 -0.39 26.65 4.68
N TYR A 10 -0.70 27.89 4.26
CA TYR A 10 -1.88 28.64 4.75
C TYR A 10 -2.97 28.94 3.71
N ARG A 11 -3.04 28.22 2.58
CA ARG A 11 -4.20 28.29 1.66
C ARG A 11 -4.73 26.91 1.30
N ILE A 12 -5.18 26.18 2.32
CA ILE A 12 -6.12 25.07 2.15
C ILE A 12 -7.48 25.63 2.56
N THR A 13 -8.26 26.08 1.58
CA THR A 13 -9.54 26.77 1.82
C THR A 13 -10.76 25.88 1.58
N SER A 14 -10.58 24.59 1.26
CA SER A 14 -11.69 23.64 1.17
C SER A 14 -11.28 22.21 1.50
N LEU A 15 -12.22 21.48 2.11
CA LEU A 15 -12.17 20.03 2.35
C LEU A 15 -11.84 19.22 1.08
N ASP A 16 -12.14 19.75 -0.11
CA ASP A 16 -11.90 19.04 -1.36
C ASP A 16 -10.43 19.05 -1.80
N GLN A 17 -9.63 20.05 -1.39
CA GLN A 17 -8.18 20.05 -1.60
C GLN A 17 -7.46 19.06 -0.66
N ILE A 18 -7.96 18.87 0.56
CA ILE A 18 -7.43 17.87 1.51
C ILE A 18 -7.72 16.45 1.00
N LYS A 19 -8.93 16.20 0.47
CA LYS A 19 -9.33 14.89 -0.10
C LYS A 19 -8.49 14.45 -1.31
N SER A 20 -7.87 15.38 -2.03
CA SER A 20 -6.99 15.06 -3.17
C SER A 20 -5.52 14.87 -2.78
N LEU A 21 -5.07 15.53 -1.70
CA LEU A 21 -3.66 15.56 -1.28
C LEU A 21 -3.31 14.47 -0.27
N ILE A 22 -4.27 14.02 0.55
CA ILE A 22 -4.08 12.97 1.55
C ILE A 22 -5.21 11.96 1.39
N ARG A 23 -5.07 11.03 0.44
CA ARG A 23 -5.81 9.77 0.51
C ARG A 23 -4.95 8.78 1.29
N ALA A 24 -5.50 8.22 2.37
CA ALA A 24 -5.07 6.92 2.86
C ALA A 24 -5.25 5.92 1.71
N ARG A 25 -4.21 5.73 0.90
CA ARG A 25 -4.26 4.74 -0.16
C ARG A 25 -4.13 3.39 0.54
N VAL A 26 -5.16 2.56 0.44
CA VAL A 26 -4.89 1.12 0.41
C VAL A 26 -3.98 0.96 -0.79
N HIS A 27 -2.73 0.52 -0.57
CA HIS A 27 -1.67 0.44 -1.57
C HIS A 27 -2.18 -0.20 -2.87
N VAL A 28 -2.57 0.65 -3.82
CA VAL A 28 -3.11 0.32 -5.14
C VAL A 28 -2.69 1.46 -6.06
N VAL A 29 -1.38 1.66 -6.20
CA VAL A 29 -0.82 2.61 -7.17
C VAL A 29 -0.74 1.99 -8.58
N GLN A 30 -1.05 0.70 -8.70
CA GLN A 30 -0.94 -0.08 -9.93
C GLN A 30 -1.90 0.34 -11.06
N LEU A 31 -3.02 1.00 -10.73
CA LEU A 31 -4.04 1.39 -11.70
C LEU A 31 -3.70 2.68 -12.47
N GLU A 32 -2.62 3.36 -12.08
CA GLU A 32 -2.13 4.60 -12.68
C GLU A 32 -0.68 4.42 -13.17
N LYS A 33 -0.24 5.25 -14.13
CA LYS A 33 1.15 5.27 -14.63
C LYS A 33 2.10 5.93 -13.62
N SER A 34 2.22 5.36 -12.41
CA SER A 34 2.95 5.96 -11.30
C SER A 34 3.65 4.93 -10.43
N VAL A 35 4.60 5.40 -9.63
CA VAL A 35 5.30 4.61 -8.61
C VAL A 35 4.53 4.70 -7.30
N GLY A 36 4.28 3.55 -6.66
CA GLY A 36 3.66 3.51 -5.33
C GLY A 36 4.65 3.10 -4.28
N LEU A 37 4.97 4.00 -3.35
CA LEU A 37 5.83 3.70 -2.21
C LEU A 37 5.02 3.70 -0.94
N LYS A 38 4.91 2.54 -0.30
CA LYS A 38 4.42 2.44 1.08
C LYS A 38 5.63 2.29 2.00
N PRO A 39 5.90 3.26 2.88
CA PRO A 39 7.04 3.17 3.77
C PRO A 39 6.81 2.10 4.86
N THR A 40 7.83 1.85 5.67
CA THR A 40 7.69 1.05 6.89
C THR A 40 6.61 1.68 7.79
N TYR A 41 5.81 0.85 8.44
CA TYR A 41 4.82 1.32 9.40
C TYR A 41 5.48 2.21 10.46
N GLY A 42 4.88 3.37 10.74
CA GLY A 42 5.43 4.34 11.68
C GLY A 42 6.59 5.19 11.14
N ARG A 43 7.00 5.04 9.87
CA ARG A 43 8.05 5.91 9.29
C ARG A 43 7.57 7.35 9.17
N VAL A 44 6.36 7.52 8.66
CA VAL A 44 5.70 8.82 8.45
C VAL A 44 4.56 8.91 9.47
N PRO A 45 4.50 9.99 10.26
CA PRO A 45 3.45 10.18 11.24
C PRO A 45 2.10 10.35 10.56
N TYR A 46 1.07 9.76 11.17
CA TYR A 46 -0.31 9.76 10.69
C TYR A 46 -1.16 10.88 11.34
N THR A 47 -0.52 11.79 12.08
CA THR A 47 -1.18 12.90 12.77
C THR A 47 -2.00 13.75 11.80
N GLY A 48 -3.28 13.95 12.11
CA GLY A 48 -4.20 14.75 11.31
C GLY A 48 -4.77 14.04 10.07
N ILE A 49 -4.53 12.73 9.92
CA ILE A 49 -5.06 11.92 8.83
C ILE A 49 -6.15 10.99 9.36
N SER A 50 -7.27 10.92 8.62
CA SER A 50 -8.36 10.01 8.92
C SER A 50 -7.91 8.56 8.87
N SER A 51 -7.89 7.92 10.04
CA SER A 51 -7.46 6.53 10.24
C SER A 51 -8.53 5.54 9.78
N GLY A 52 -8.12 4.39 9.23
CA GLY A 52 -9.01 3.26 8.90
C GLY A 52 -8.93 2.14 9.93
N ASP A 53 -7.72 1.70 10.23
CA ASP A 53 -7.36 0.95 11.44
C ASP A 53 -5.94 1.33 11.81
N ALA A 54 -5.75 1.74 13.06
CA ALA A 54 -4.48 2.24 13.52
C ALA A 54 -3.33 1.23 13.41
N LEU A 55 -3.63 -0.07 13.28
CA LEU A 55 -2.67 -1.15 13.06
C LEU A 55 -2.04 -1.18 11.68
N ASP A 56 -2.73 -0.65 10.67
CA ASP A 56 -2.36 -0.84 9.27
C ASP A 56 -2.36 0.46 8.44
N ASP A 57 -2.62 1.61 9.07
CA ASP A 57 -2.47 2.94 8.49
C ASP A 57 -1.03 3.27 8.07
N HIS A 58 -0.89 3.75 6.83
CA HIS A 58 0.37 4.26 6.28
C HIS A 58 0.14 5.56 5.50
N VAL A 59 1.13 6.45 5.51
CA VAL A 59 1.16 7.62 4.62
C VAL A 59 2.07 7.33 3.45
N GLU A 60 1.54 7.44 2.23
CA GLU A 60 2.28 7.17 1.00
C GLU A 60 2.59 8.50 0.28
N PRO A 61 3.85 8.78 -0.09
CA PRO A 61 4.18 9.95 -0.90
C PRO A 61 3.59 9.80 -2.33
N PRO A 62 2.89 10.82 -2.85
CA PRO A 62 2.47 10.82 -4.24
C PRO A 62 3.69 11.05 -5.15
N ALA A 63 3.93 10.15 -6.11
CA ALA A 63 5.11 10.22 -6.96
C ALA A 63 4.88 9.66 -8.36
N ARG A 64 5.61 10.20 -9.35
CA ARG A 64 5.67 9.65 -10.71
C ARG A 64 6.93 8.81 -10.93
N THR A 65 8.00 9.16 -10.24
CA THR A 65 9.29 8.47 -10.28
C THR A 65 9.71 8.03 -8.88
N LEU A 66 10.66 7.10 -8.78
CA LEU A 66 11.21 6.72 -7.47
C LEU A 66 11.94 7.87 -6.78
N LEU A 67 12.59 8.74 -7.55
CA LEU A 67 13.28 9.90 -6.99
C LEU A 67 12.29 10.88 -6.36
N ASP A 68 11.13 11.13 -6.99
CA ASP A 68 10.08 11.96 -6.40
C ASP A 68 9.56 11.35 -5.08
N ALA A 69 9.35 10.03 -5.08
CA ALA A 69 8.91 9.30 -3.89
C ALA A 69 9.93 9.42 -2.76
N ALA A 70 11.22 9.25 -3.07
CA ALA A 70 12.32 9.35 -2.10
C ALA A 70 12.49 10.78 -1.56
N LEU A 71 12.42 11.80 -2.42
CA LEU A 71 12.47 13.21 -2.01
C LEU A 71 11.30 13.59 -1.10
N CYS A 72 10.09 13.13 -1.45
CA CYS A 72 8.91 13.36 -0.63
C CYS A 72 9.05 12.64 0.71
N LEU A 73 9.53 11.39 0.71
CA LEU A 73 9.76 10.62 1.92
C LEU A 73 10.79 11.29 2.84
N ASP A 74 11.83 11.92 2.28
CA ASP A 74 12.81 12.68 3.06
C ASP A 74 12.21 13.89 3.78
N LEU A 75 11.17 14.50 3.21
CA LEU A 75 10.50 15.65 3.78
C LEU A 75 9.48 15.27 4.86
N ILE A 76 8.78 14.14 4.69
CA ILE A 76 7.65 13.77 5.55
C ILE A 76 7.99 12.71 6.61
N SER A 77 9.15 12.05 6.51
CA SER A 77 9.57 11.05 7.49
C SER A 77 9.98 11.68 8.82
N GLY A 78 9.67 10.96 9.89
CA GLY A 78 10.22 11.18 11.22
C GLY A 78 9.17 11.43 12.29
N TYR A 79 9.53 11.13 13.53
CA TYR A 79 8.59 11.27 14.66
C TYR A 79 8.23 12.74 14.89
N ASP A 80 6.93 13.04 14.94
CA ASP A 80 6.42 14.39 15.15
C ASP A 80 6.18 14.74 16.63
N GLY A 81 6.43 13.80 17.55
CA GLY A 81 6.13 13.97 18.97
C GLY A 81 4.67 13.73 19.36
N ILE A 82 3.81 13.35 18.40
CA ILE A 82 2.37 13.21 18.59
C ILE A 82 1.92 11.78 18.28
N ASP A 83 2.27 11.23 17.11
CA ASP A 83 1.77 9.93 16.67
C ASP A 83 2.57 8.77 17.28
N ASP A 84 1.94 8.03 18.19
CA ASP A 84 2.54 6.86 18.85
C ASP A 84 2.95 5.73 17.88
N ARG A 85 2.47 5.72 16.63
CA ARG A 85 2.96 4.80 15.59
C ARG A 85 4.43 5.04 15.27
N SER A 86 4.89 6.29 15.41
CA SER A 86 6.14 6.76 14.82
C SER A 86 7.26 6.97 15.85
N VAL A 87 7.08 6.52 17.10
CA VAL A 87 8.04 6.74 18.21
C VAL A 87 9.44 6.20 17.91
N GLY A 88 9.56 5.12 17.13
CA GLY A 88 10.84 4.55 16.71
C GLY A 88 11.45 5.19 15.46
N SER A 89 10.73 6.12 14.81
CA SER A 89 11.18 6.77 13.59
C SER A 89 12.29 7.79 13.86
N PRO A 90 13.22 8.04 12.91
CA PRO A 90 14.23 9.08 13.03
C PRO A 90 13.63 10.47 13.25
N LEU A 91 14.50 11.45 13.54
CA LEU A 91 14.07 12.83 13.65
C LEU A 91 13.62 13.37 12.27
N PRO A 92 12.61 14.27 12.23
CA PRO A 92 12.22 14.92 10.99
C PRO A 92 13.42 15.56 10.26
N GLY A 93 13.51 15.34 8.96
CA GLY A 93 14.59 15.85 8.11
C GLY A 93 15.96 15.19 8.30
N SER A 94 16.04 14.07 9.03
CA SER A 94 17.30 13.31 9.21
C SER A 94 17.47 12.15 8.23
N THR A 95 16.47 11.87 7.39
CA THR A 95 16.55 10.82 6.38
C THR A 95 17.22 11.34 5.10
N SER A 96 17.70 10.40 4.28
CA SER A 96 18.51 10.71 3.09
C SER A 96 18.23 9.73 1.93
N PHE A 97 16.97 9.37 1.74
CA PHE A 97 16.51 8.40 0.73
C PHE A 97 16.87 8.86 -0.68
N ALA A 98 16.65 10.11 -1.02
CA ALA A 98 16.92 10.63 -2.36
C ALA A 98 18.41 10.57 -2.69
N SER A 99 19.27 11.02 -1.76
CA SER A 99 20.72 10.94 -1.95
C SER A 99 21.21 9.49 -1.98
N ALA A 100 20.63 8.60 -1.16
CA ALA A 100 20.98 7.18 -1.17
C ALA A 100 20.65 6.55 -2.53
N LEU A 101 19.50 6.89 -3.10
CA LEU A 101 19.06 6.45 -4.43
C LEU A 101 20.04 6.92 -5.53
N GLN A 102 20.39 8.21 -5.52
CA GLN A 102 21.30 8.80 -6.50
C GLN A 102 22.73 8.27 -6.39
N SER A 103 23.13 7.81 -5.20
CA SER A 103 24.44 7.18 -4.96
C SER A 103 24.44 5.67 -5.14
N SER A 104 23.28 5.06 -5.42
CA SER A 104 23.15 3.61 -5.53
C SER A 104 23.84 3.08 -6.79
N LEU A 105 24.27 1.82 -6.74
CA LEU A 105 24.88 1.19 -7.91
C LEU A 105 23.79 0.85 -8.93
N ASP A 106 24.07 1.09 -10.21
CA ASP A 106 23.19 0.71 -11.34
C ASP A 106 23.15 -0.82 -11.61
N SER A 107 23.45 -1.64 -10.60
CA SER A 107 23.60 -3.09 -10.70
C SER A 107 23.01 -3.82 -9.50
N LEU A 108 22.41 -4.99 -9.78
CA LEU A 108 21.83 -5.92 -8.80
C LEU A 108 22.62 -7.23 -8.71
N LYS A 109 23.89 -7.26 -9.14
CA LYS A 109 24.68 -8.52 -9.29
C LYS A 109 24.76 -9.38 -8.02
N GLU A 110 24.69 -8.76 -6.85
CA GLU A 110 24.79 -9.44 -5.55
C GLU A 110 23.44 -9.53 -4.81
N PHE A 111 22.34 -9.10 -5.44
CA PHE A 111 21.01 -9.12 -4.82
C PHE A 111 20.39 -10.51 -4.82
N ARG A 112 19.97 -10.96 -3.66
CA ARG A 112 19.17 -12.17 -3.44
C ARG A 112 17.71 -11.78 -3.51
N VAL A 113 17.09 -12.05 -4.66
CA VAL A 113 15.66 -11.74 -4.86
C VAL A 113 14.81 -12.98 -4.70
N GLY A 114 13.79 -12.89 -3.83
CA GLY A 114 12.82 -13.96 -3.64
C GLY A 114 11.50 -13.70 -4.33
N VAL A 115 10.92 -14.74 -4.91
CA VAL A 115 9.58 -14.69 -5.51
C VAL A 115 8.60 -15.28 -4.52
N LEU A 116 7.64 -14.46 -4.08
CA LEU A 116 6.61 -14.92 -3.17
C LEU A 116 5.53 -15.66 -3.96
N THR A 117 5.62 -16.99 -3.99
CA THR A 117 4.82 -17.84 -4.88
C THR A 117 3.32 -17.76 -4.64
N GLU A 118 2.87 -17.46 -3.41
CA GLU A 118 1.45 -17.34 -3.12
C GLU A 118 0.83 -16.09 -3.74
N GLY A 119 1.65 -15.07 -4.03
CA GLY A 119 1.20 -13.90 -4.78
C GLY A 119 0.78 -14.19 -6.22
N PHE A 120 1.04 -15.42 -6.69
CA PHE A 120 0.69 -15.92 -8.03
C PHE A 120 -0.33 -17.06 -7.99
N ASN A 121 -0.58 -17.67 -6.83
CA ASN A 121 -1.34 -18.92 -6.68
C ASN A 121 -2.64 -18.67 -5.90
N HIS A 122 -3.56 -17.92 -6.50
CA HIS A 122 -4.89 -17.66 -5.93
C HIS A 122 -5.93 -17.45 -7.03
N ASP A 123 -7.22 -17.67 -6.73
CA ASP A 123 -8.31 -17.70 -7.73
C ASP A 123 -8.53 -16.36 -8.48
N PHE A 124 -8.08 -15.24 -7.92
CA PHE A 124 -8.25 -13.91 -8.52
C PHE A 124 -7.17 -13.50 -9.55
N ILE A 125 -6.09 -14.28 -9.74
CA ILE A 125 -4.97 -13.90 -10.62
C ILE A 125 -5.35 -14.06 -12.09
N SER A 126 -5.17 -13.01 -12.90
CA SER A 126 -5.32 -13.14 -14.35
C SER A 126 -4.09 -13.87 -14.94
N PRO A 127 -4.26 -14.84 -15.86
CA PRO A 127 -3.14 -15.53 -16.48
C PRO A 127 -2.11 -14.60 -17.13
N ILE A 128 -2.56 -13.50 -17.75
CA ILE A 128 -1.65 -12.54 -18.38
C ILE A 128 -0.83 -11.76 -17.35
N VAL A 129 -1.43 -11.38 -16.21
CA VAL A 129 -0.70 -10.73 -15.11
C VAL A 129 0.26 -11.71 -14.46
N ASN A 130 -0.18 -12.95 -14.23
CA ASN A 130 0.66 -14.03 -13.72
C ASN A 130 1.91 -14.21 -14.60
N HIS A 131 1.73 -14.41 -15.91
CA HIS A 131 2.84 -14.58 -16.85
C HIS A 131 3.74 -13.34 -16.95
N SER A 132 3.16 -12.14 -17.04
CA SER A 132 3.91 -10.90 -17.15
C SER A 132 4.81 -10.68 -15.94
N VAL A 133 4.25 -10.89 -14.74
CA VAL A 133 4.99 -10.74 -13.50
C VAL A 133 5.94 -11.91 -13.29
N LEU A 134 5.62 -13.16 -13.67
CA LEU A 134 6.58 -14.27 -13.64
C LEU A 134 7.72 -14.08 -14.63
N ALA A 135 7.51 -13.46 -15.79
CA ALA A 135 8.57 -13.15 -16.75
C ALA A 135 9.50 -12.04 -16.22
N ALA A 136 8.93 -11.01 -15.59
CA ALA A 136 9.71 -10.00 -14.88
C ALA A 136 10.40 -10.59 -13.65
N ALA A 137 9.68 -11.42 -12.91
CA ALA A 137 10.14 -12.10 -11.72
C ALA A 137 11.12 -13.23 -12.02
N SER A 138 11.16 -13.83 -13.21
CA SER A 138 12.21 -14.80 -13.60
C SER A 138 13.57 -14.14 -13.72
N ARG A 139 13.59 -12.81 -13.86
CA ARG A 139 14.80 -11.99 -13.66
C ARG A 139 15.16 -11.83 -12.17
N PHE A 140 14.34 -12.39 -11.28
CA PHE A 140 14.31 -12.28 -9.82
C PHE A 140 13.98 -13.62 -9.08
N ALA A 141 13.85 -14.80 -9.74
CA ALA A 141 13.02 -15.94 -9.27
C ALA A 141 13.68 -17.11 -8.53
N GLU A 142 14.92 -17.02 -8.08
CA GLU A 142 15.58 -18.21 -7.53
C GLU A 142 15.10 -18.65 -6.12
N LEU A 143 14.16 -17.98 -5.42
CA LEU A 143 14.09 -18.06 -3.94
C LEU A 143 12.66 -17.97 -3.28
N GLY A 144 11.88 -19.06 -3.25
CA GLY A 144 10.44 -19.12 -2.83
C GLY A 144 10.04 -18.99 -1.34
N ALA A 145 8.76 -18.62 -1.06
CA ALA A 145 8.09 -18.59 0.26
C ALA A 145 6.53 -18.47 0.17
N THR A 146 5.85 -18.72 1.34
CA THR A 146 4.43 -18.96 1.88
C THR A 146 3.55 -17.91 2.68
N VAL A 147 2.34 -17.41 2.30
CA VAL A 147 1.48 -16.50 3.19
C VAL A 147 -0.08 -16.60 3.10
N GLU A 148 -0.78 -16.29 4.23
CA GLU A 148 -2.26 -16.29 4.50
C GLU A 148 -2.93 -14.87 4.63
N GLN A 149 -4.27 -14.79 4.53
CA GLN A 149 -5.15 -13.59 4.46
C GLN A 149 -5.71 -13.04 5.81
N ARG A 150 -6.11 -11.75 5.87
CA ARG A 150 -6.68 -11.07 7.06
C ARG A 150 -7.86 -10.11 6.77
N ILE A 151 -8.75 -9.93 7.78
CA ILE A 151 -9.76 -8.88 7.96
C ILE A 151 -9.27 -7.78 8.95
N SER A 152 -9.47 -6.50 8.63
CA SER A 152 -9.19 -5.32 9.47
C SER A 152 -10.09 -4.15 9.04
N GLY A 153 -10.56 -3.29 9.96
CA GLY A 153 -11.23 -2.03 9.59
C GLY A 153 -12.58 -1.63 10.24
N ALA A 154 -13.10 -2.33 11.25
CA ALA A 154 -14.41 -1.96 11.83
C ALA A 154 -14.35 -0.97 13.01
N GLN A 155 -13.26 -0.93 13.77
CA GLN A 155 -13.21 -0.24 15.06
C GLN A 155 -13.37 1.28 14.92
N ILE A 156 -12.82 1.87 13.85
CA ILE A 156 -12.87 3.31 13.63
C ILE A 156 -14.25 3.76 13.17
N LEU A 157 -14.86 3.00 12.25
CA LEU A 157 -16.23 3.29 11.83
C LEU A 157 -17.22 3.24 13.01
N LEU A 158 -16.89 2.49 14.07
CA LEU A 158 -17.71 2.36 15.27
C LEU A 158 -17.32 3.34 16.41
N GLY A 159 -16.30 4.18 16.23
CA GLY A 159 -15.83 5.09 17.28
C GLY A 159 -15.20 4.37 18.49
N LEU A 160 -14.72 3.14 18.32
CA LEU A 160 -14.18 2.30 19.40
C LEU A 160 -12.65 2.34 19.51
N ASN A 161 -11.98 3.20 18.75
CA ASN A 161 -10.52 3.34 18.78
C ASN A 161 -10.07 4.09 20.05
N THR A 162 -9.83 3.34 21.12
CA THR A 162 -9.36 3.86 22.41
C THR A 162 -7.95 3.33 22.74
N GLY A 163 -7.20 4.05 23.56
CA GLY A 163 -5.91 3.57 24.09
C GLY A 163 -4.67 3.92 23.27
N ARG A 164 -4.77 4.82 22.28
CA ARG A 164 -3.61 5.38 21.58
C ARG A 164 -3.18 6.71 22.17
N SER A 165 -1.88 6.97 22.16
CA SER A 165 -1.32 8.27 22.52
C SER A 165 -1.14 9.09 21.24
N GLY A 166 -1.88 10.19 21.09
CA GLY A 166 -1.75 11.07 19.93
C GLY A 166 -2.93 12.03 19.75
N LEU A 167 -3.00 12.67 18.58
CA LEU A 167 -4.06 13.61 18.25
C LEU A 167 -5.34 12.87 17.87
N SER A 168 -6.39 13.02 18.70
CA SER A 168 -7.73 12.56 18.36
C SER A 168 -8.45 13.59 17.49
N MET A 169 -9.03 13.17 16.37
CA MET A 169 -9.77 14.05 15.46
C MET A 169 -11.26 14.14 15.86
N THR A 170 -11.53 14.73 17.02
CA THR A 170 -12.86 14.76 17.64
C THR A 170 -13.94 15.42 16.76
N GLU A 171 -13.55 16.35 15.88
CA GLU A 171 -14.46 16.97 14.91
C GLU A 171 -14.89 15.98 13.82
N ILE A 172 -13.99 15.11 13.34
CA ILE A 172 -14.32 14.06 12.37
C ILE A 172 -15.23 13.03 13.04
N ASP A 173 -14.93 12.62 14.28
CA ASP A 173 -15.76 11.70 15.03
C ASP A 173 -17.18 12.24 15.18
N SER A 174 -17.31 13.53 15.54
CA SER A 174 -18.60 14.23 15.65
C SER A 174 -19.30 14.40 14.30
N ALA A 175 -18.54 14.52 13.21
CA ALA A 175 -19.10 14.63 11.87
C ALA A 175 -19.62 13.29 11.34
N TRP A 176 -19.03 12.17 11.76
CA TRP A 176 -19.38 10.81 11.30
C TRP A 176 -20.43 10.14 12.18
N LEU A 177 -20.34 10.34 13.49
CA LEU A 177 -21.18 9.70 14.49
C LEU A 177 -22.32 10.62 14.97
N PRO A 178 -23.44 10.05 15.46
CA PRO A 178 -23.76 8.63 15.47
C PRO A 178 -24.14 8.11 14.06
N TRP A 179 -24.02 6.80 13.87
CA TRP A 179 -24.63 6.15 12.70
C TRP A 179 -26.15 6.20 12.84
N THR A 180 -26.78 7.05 12.03
CA THR A 180 -28.23 7.07 11.83
C THR A 180 -28.63 6.15 10.69
N ASP A 181 -29.90 5.76 10.61
CA ASP A 181 -30.40 4.98 9.48
C ASP A 181 -30.11 5.69 8.15
N ASP A 182 -30.42 6.99 8.02
CA ASP A 182 -30.11 7.77 6.82
C ASP A 182 -28.63 7.72 6.42
N ARG A 183 -27.71 7.91 7.38
CA ARG A 183 -26.26 7.85 7.13
C ARG A 183 -25.84 6.47 6.67
N PHE A 184 -26.35 5.44 7.35
CA PHE A 184 -26.08 4.06 6.99
C PHE A 184 -26.60 3.75 5.58
N GLN A 185 -27.84 4.12 5.25
CA GLN A 185 -28.44 3.88 3.94
C GLN A 185 -27.67 4.56 2.80
N ARG A 186 -27.12 5.75 3.04
CA ARG A 186 -26.29 6.48 2.06
C ARG A 186 -24.85 5.96 1.92
N ALA A 187 -24.38 5.15 2.87
CA ALA A 187 -23.03 4.60 2.82
C ALA A 187 -22.86 3.64 1.63
N PHE A 188 -21.64 3.60 1.09
CA PHE A 188 -21.28 2.66 0.02
C PHE A 188 -21.40 1.20 0.53
N PRO A 189 -21.76 0.22 -0.33
CA PRO A 189 -21.93 -1.16 0.09
C PRO A 189 -20.79 -1.75 0.93
N SER A 190 -19.52 -1.45 0.62
CA SER A 190 -18.39 -1.96 1.41
C SER A 190 -18.37 -1.38 2.84
N THR A 191 -18.72 -0.11 3.02
CA THR A 191 -18.82 0.51 4.36
C THR A 191 -19.92 -0.17 5.18
N LYS A 192 -21.07 -0.46 4.55
CA LYS A 192 -22.16 -1.20 5.20
C LYS A 192 -21.71 -2.60 5.61
N ASP A 193 -21.02 -3.31 4.73
CA ASP A 193 -20.50 -4.65 4.97
C ASP A 193 -19.51 -4.66 6.15
N VAL A 194 -18.53 -3.74 6.16
CA VAL A 194 -17.56 -3.60 7.26
C VAL A 194 -18.27 -3.29 8.59
N LEU A 195 -19.26 -2.41 8.59
CA LEU A 195 -20.04 -2.07 9.80
C LEU A 195 -20.82 -3.27 10.34
N ILE A 196 -21.61 -3.94 9.47
CA ILE A 196 -22.45 -5.08 9.86
C ILE A 196 -21.56 -6.24 10.37
N ASN A 197 -20.56 -6.62 9.59
CA ASN A 197 -19.65 -7.71 9.94
C ASN A 197 -18.84 -7.34 11.18
N GLY A 198 -18.35 -6.11 11.28
CA GLY A 198 -17.64 -5.60 12.44
C GLY A 198 -18.44 -5.72 13.72
N LEU A 199 -19.68 -5.21 13.72
CA LEU A 199 -20.60 -5.30 14.86
C LEU A 199 -20.89 -6.76 15.25
N TYR A 200 -21.15 -7.60 14.25
CA TYR A 200 -21.40 -9.03 14.47
C TYR A 200 -20.18 -9.71 15.11
N LEU A 201 -18.99 -9.51 14.57
CA LEU A 201 -17.75 -10.15 15.03
C LEU A 201 -17.38 -9.69 16.44
N VAL A 202 -17.48 -8.39 16.75
CA VAL A 202 -17.21 -7.86 18.09
C VAL A 202 -18.17 -8.46 19.12
N ARG A 203 -19.44 -8.61 18.76
CA ARG A 203 -20.47 -9.16 19.67
C ARG A 203 -20.34 -10.67 19.88
N ASN A 204 -20.08 -11.42 18.82
CA ASN A 204 -20.20 -12.89 18.84
C ASN A 204 -18.86 -13.61 18.94
N ILE A 205 -17.74 -12.94 18.62
CA ILE A 205 -16.40 -13.52 18.63
C ILE A 205 -15.44 -12.61 19.40
N PRO A 206 -15.64 -12.45 20.73
CA PRO A 206 -14.76 -11.63 21.55
C PRO A 206 -13.31 -12.13 21.46
N GLY A 207 -12.35 -11.21 21.39
CA GLY A 207 -10.93 -11.52 21.25
C GLY A 207 -10.46 -11.80 19.82
N LEU A 208 -11.36 -11.85 18.81
CA LEU A 208 -10.96 -12.02 17.41
C LEU A 208 -9.96 -10.94 16.96
N TYR A 209 -10.18 -9.68 17.33
CA TYR A 209 -9.27 -8.59 16.99
C TYR A 209 -7.86 -8.82 17.56
N GLY A 210 -7.75 -9.21 18.84
CA GLY A 210 -6.47 -9.56 19.47
C GLY A 210 -5.81 -10.77 18.82
N LYS A 211 -6.58 -11.79 18.42
CA LYS A 211 -6.08 -12.92 17.64
C LYS A 211 -5.50 -12.46 16.29
N SER A 212 -6.20 -11.60 15.58
CA SER A 212 -5.75 -11.02 14.30
C SER A 212 -4.45 -10.24 14.47
N VAL A 213 -4.32 -9.44 15.54
CA VAL A 213 -3.07 -8.73 15.90
C VAL A 213 -1.92 -9.72 16.10
N ASN A 214 -2.14 -10.79 16.86
CA ASN A 214 -1.10 -11.80 17.12
C ASN A 214 -0.68 -12.54 15.85
N ILE A 215 -1.63 -12.86 14.96
CA ILE A 215 -1.32 -13.45 13.64
C ILE A 215 -0.50 -12.45 12.80
N GLY A 216 -0.88 -11.17 12.79
CA GLY A 216 -0.12 -10.12 12.09
C GLY A 216 1.33 -10.03 12.57
N ARG A 217 1.57 -10.19 13.87
CA ARG A 217 2.94 -10.29 14.44
C ARG A 217 3.68 -11.52 13.93
N GLN A 218 3.06 -12.69 13.93
CA GLN A 218 3.68 -13.92 13.41
C GLN A 218 4.04 -13.78 11.93
N ILE A 219 3.19 -13.14 11.12
CA ILE A 219 3.47 -12.83 9.71
C ILE A 219 4.70 -11.92 9.60
N ARG A 220 4.78 -10.86 10.42
CA ARG A 220 5.94 -9.96 10.47
C ARG A 220 7.23 -10.75 10.77
N ASP A 221 7.21 -11.61 11.78
CA ASP A 221 8.38 -12.41 12.20
C ASP A 221 8.84 -13.39 11.09
N LYS A 222 7.89 -13.98 10.35
CA LYS A 222 8.20 -14.83 9.19
C LYS A 222 8.93 -14.04 8.09
N TYR A 223 8.41 -12.87 7.74
CA TYR A 223 9.07 -12.04 6.73
C TYR A 223 10.42 -11.47 7.21
N GLU A 224 10.57 -11.16 8.48
CA GLU A 224 11.86 -10.78 9.07
C GLU A 224 12.90 -11.89 8.87
N THR A 225 12.51 -13.14 9.13
CA THR A 225 13.35 -14.31 8.89
C THR A 225 13.71 -14.47 7.40
N LEU A 226 12.79 -14.14 6.48
CA LEU A 226 13.06 -14.15 5.05
C LEU A 226 14.08 -13.08 4.65
N SER A 227 14.00 -11.87 5.22
CA SER A 227 14.93 -10.77 4.93
C SER A 227 16.37 -11.04 5.34
N GLN A 228 16.61 -11.92 6.32
CA GLN A 228 17.97 -12.36 6.64
C GLN A 228 18.65 -13.08 5.45
N ARG A 229 17.85 -13.65 4.55
CA ARG A 229 18.33 -14.44 3.40
C ARG A 229 18.11 -13.75 2.06
N LEU A 230 17.24 -12.74 2.01
CA LEU A 230 16.76 -12.10 0.80
C LEU A 230 16.83 -10.59 0.96
N ASP A 231 17.36 -9.92 -0.06
CA ASP A 231 17.49 -8.46 -0.06
C ASP A 231 16.17 -7.80 -0.49
N VAL A 232 15.38 -8.48 -1.34
CA VAL A 232 14.05 -8.04 -1.74
C VAL A 232 13.16 -9.23 -2.10
N LEU A 233 11.86 -9.12 -1.78
CA LEU A 233 10.83 -10.05 -2.22
C LEU A 233 10.00 -9.41 -3.33
N VAL A 234 9.60 -10.18 -4.35
CA VAL A 234 8.80 -9.68 -5.47
C VAL A 234 7.57 -10.54 -5.73
N MET A 235 6.48 -9.90 -6.16
CA MET A 235 5.25 -10.54 -6.63
C MET A 235 4.34 -9.53 -7.37
N PRO A 236 3.20 -9.93 -7.96
CA PRO A 236 2.29 -9.00 -8.63
C PRO A 236 1.76 -7.97 -7.62
N THR A 237 1.71 -6.68 -8.00
CA THR A 237 1.08 -5.68 -7.14
C THR A 237 -0.42 -5.93 -7.05
N THR A 238 -1.10 -6.00 -8.20
CA THR A 238 -2.51 -6.38 -8.30
C THR A 238 -2.62 -7.66 -9.11
N PRO A 239 -3.67 -8.46 -8.89
CA PRO A 239 -3.82 -9.73 -9.58
C PRO A 239 -4.35 -9.59 -11.02
N ILE A 240 -4.91 -8.43 -11.34
CA ILE A 240 -5.47 -8.09 -12.65
C ILE A 240 -5.00 -6.68 -13.06
N VAL A 241 -5.09 -6.39 -14.36
CA VAL A 241 -5.01 -5.01 -14.87
C VAL A 241 -6.25 -4.21 -14.46
N ALA A 242 -6.22 -2.89 -14.68
CA ALA A 242 -7.30 -2.02 -14.24
C ALA A 242 -8.68 -2.46 -14.77
N PRO A 243 -9.63 -2.82 -13.88
CA PRO A 243 -10.96 -3.19 -14.29
C PRO A 243 -11.77 -1.96 -14.69
N LYS A 244 -12.83 -2.15 -15.48
CA LYS A 244 -13.80 -1.08 -15.73
C LYS A 244 -14.53 -0.72 -14.43
N ASN A 245 -14.85 0.57 -14.32
CA ASN A 245 -15.74 1.06 -13.25
C ASN A 245 -17.09 0.33 -13.33
N ALA A 246 -17.63 -0.03 -12.16
CA ALA A 246 -19.00 -0.53 -12.06
C ALA A 246 -19.98 0.51 -12.62
N LYS A 247 -20.97 0.07 -13.41
CA LYS A 247 -21.99 0.93 -14.02
C LYS A 247 -23.30 0.93 -13.22
N GLY A 248 -23.19 1.06 -11.90
CA GLY A 248 -24.32 0.84 -10.98
C GLY A 248 -24.81 -0.61 -11.02
N GLY A 249 -25.92 -0.89 -10.34
CA GLY A 249 -26.49 -2.23 -10.22
C GLY A 249 -26.69 -2.64 -8.77
N SER A 250 -26.60 -3.94 -8.51
CA SER A 250 -26.68 -4.47 -7.16
C SER A 250 -25.47 -4.05 -6.30
N PRO A 251 -25.55 -4.17 -4.96
CA PRO A 251 -24.39 -4.03 -4.08
C PRO A 251 -23.22 -4.92 -4.52
N VAL A 252 -23.50 -6.14 -4.98
CA VAL A 252 -22.47 -7.06 -5.47
C VAL A 252 -21.81 -6.52 -6.73
N ASP A 253 -22.58 -6.03 -7.70
CA ASP A 253 -22.05 -5.43 -8.94
C ASP A 253 -21.13 -4.24 -8.65
N SER A 254 -21.43 -3.49 -7.59
CA SER A 254 -20.63 -2.34 -7.15
C SER A 254 -19.30 -2.76 -6.51
N LEU A 255 -19.23 -3.96 -5.92
CA LEU A 255 -18.03 -4.48 -5.26
C LEU A 255 -17.14 -5.28 -6.20
N THR A 256 -17.74 -5.98 -7.19
CA THR A 256 -17.07 -6.91 -8.10
C THR A 256 -15.76 -6.39 -8.68
N PRO A 257 -15.67 -5.15 -9.22
CA PRO A 257 -14.41 -4.65 -9.78
C PRO A 257 -13.27 -4.53 -8.76
N SER A 258 -13.59 -4.39 -7.46
CA SER A 258 -12.61 -4.21 -6.39
C SER A 258 -12.27 -5.49 -5.63
N MET A 259 -13.04 -6.57 -5.81
CA MET A 259 -12.84 -7.82 -5.10
C MET A 259 -11.48 -8.44 -5.46
N GLY A 260 -10.71 -8.81 -4.43
CA GLY A 260 -9.42 -9.47 -4.60
C GLY A 260 -8.25 -8.56 -5.01
N LEU A 261 -8.48 -7.28 -5.36
CA LEU A 261 -7.41 -6.38 -5.81
C LEU A 261 -6.28 -6.19 -4.80
N THR A 262 -6.60 -6.31 -3.50
CA THR A 262 -5.68 -6.04 -2.39
C THR A 262 -5.07 -7.30 -1.80
N ILE A 263 -5.30 -8.48 -2.40
CA ILE A 263 -4.83 -9.77 -1.86
C ILE A 263 -3.30 -9.79 -1.65
N ASN A 264 -2.57 -9.17 -2.57
CA ASN A 264 -1.12 -9.07 -2.52
C ASN A 264 -0.62 -7.82 -1.78
N THR A 265 -1.44 -6.84 -1.45
CA THR A 265 -0.95 -5.58 -0.85
C THR A 265 -1.34 -5.42 0.62
N ALA A 266 -2.52 -5.90 1.02
CA ALA A 266 -3.05 -5.72 2.36
C ALA A 266 -2.18 -6.34 3.46
N THR A 267 -1.55 -7.48 3.17
CA THR A 267 -0.70 -8.22 4.12
C THR A 267 0.46 -7.36 4.64
N PHE A 268 1.06 -6.50 3.81
CA PHE A 268 2.20 -5.67 4.21
C PHE A 268 1.82 -4.45 5.03
N ASN A 269 0.54 -4.05 5.00
CA ASN A 269 0.04 -3.02 5.91
C ASN A 269 0.09 -3.56 7.34
N VAL A 270 -0.43 -4.76 7.56
CA VAL A 270 -0.44 -5.42 8.88
C VAL A 270 0.97 -5.85 9.31
N ALA A 271 1.75 -6.42 8.39
CA ALA A 271 3.12 -6.79 8.66
C ALA A 271 4.02 -5.55 8.90
N GLY A 272 3.60 -4.37 8.46
CA GLY A 272 4.31 -3.10 8.62
C GLY A 272 5.55 -2.95 7.74
N ARG A 273 5.68 -3.80 6.70
CA ARG A 273 6.87 -3.85 5.84
C ARG A 273 6.78 -2.81 4.72
N PRO A 274 7.89 -2.17 4.33
CA PRO A 274 7.85 -1.23 3.21
C PRO A 274 7.68 -1.99 1.90
N THR A 275 6.93 -1.39 0.98
CA THR A 275 6.72 -1.95 -0.36
C THR A 275 6.74 -0.87 -1.43
N ILE A 276 7.34 -1.18 -2.57
CA ILE A 276 7.32 -0.36 -3.77
C ILE A 276 6.58 -1.11 -4.86
N SER A 277 5.59 -0.46 -5.49
CA SER A 277 5.01 -0.91 -6.74
C SER A 277 5.63 -0.10 -7.88
N ILE A 278 6.19 -0.80 -8.87
CA ILE A 278 6.70 -0.21 -10.11
C ILE A 278 6.04 -0.84 -11.33
N PRO A 279 5.81 -0.06 -12.40
CA PRO A 279 5.31 -0.60 -13.66
C PRO A 279 6.39 -1.44 -14.36
N ILE A 280 5.97 -2.59 -14.90
CA ILE A 280 6.84 -3.52 -15.63
C ILE A 280 6.51 -3.65 -17.11
N GLY A 281 5.34 -3.15 -17.52
CA GLY A 281 4.90 -3.17 -18.91
C GLY A 281 3.41 -2.95 -19.05
N LEU A 282 2.89 -3.29 -20.22
CA LEU A 282 1.52 -3.08 -20.64
C LEU A 282 0.89 -4.42 -21.04
N ALA A 283 -0.31 -4.71 -20.55
CA ALA A 283 -1.10 -5.87 -20.97
C ALA A 283 -2.49 -5.43 -21.47
N PRO A 284 -3.09 -6.14 -22.44
CA PRO A 284 -4.46 -5.91 -22.88
C PRO A 284 -5.45 -5.85 -21.72
N ALA A 285 -6.46 -4.97 -21.85
CA ALA A 285 -7.60 -4.96 -20.95
C ALA A 285 -8.30 -6.33 -20.96
N SER A 286 -8.69 -6.81 -19.78
CA SER A 286 -9.27 -8.14 -19.59
C SER A 286 -10.67 -8.31 -20.21
N ASP A 287 -11.30 -7.22 -20.64
CA ASP A 287 -12.66 -7.18 -21.17
C ASP A 287 -12.73 -7.04 -22.70
N GLY A 288 -11.61 -7.27 -23.39
CA GLY A 288 -11.53 -7.23 -24.85
C GLY A 288 -11.53 -5.82 -25.46
N GLY A 289 -11.33 -4.77 -24.65
CA GLY A 289 -11.06 -3.44 -25.18
C GLY A 289 -9.71 -3.36 -25.91
N ASP A 290 -9.62 -2.54 -26.95
CA ASP A 290 -8.37 -2.24 -27.68
C ASP A 290 -7.50 -1.22 -26.93
N VAL A 291 -7.31 -1.47 -25.62
CA VAL A 291 -6.53 -0.64 -24.73
C VAL A 291 -5.57 -1.53 -23.98
N THR A 292 -4.33 -1.08 -23.85
CA THR A 292 -3.34 -1.72 -23.00
C THR A 292 -3.20 -0.95 -21.70
N LEU A 293 -3.05 -1.69 -20.60
CA LEU A 293 -3.09 -1.18 -19.24
C LEU A 293 -1.80 -1.58 -18.50
N PRO A 294 -1.31 -0.73 -17.57
CA PRO A 294 -0.10 -1.03 -16.82
C PRO A 294 -0.20 -2.31 -16.00
N VAL A 295 0.83 -3.15 -16.11
CA VAL A 295 1.12 -4.25 -15.18
C VAL A 295 2.29 -3.83 -14.32
N GLY A 296 2.33 -4.27 -13.07
CA GLY A 296 3.39 -3.86 -12.17
C GLY A 296 3.64 -4.85 -11.07
N ILE A 297 4.88 -4.78 -10.60
CA ILE A 297 5.48 -5.68 -9.66
C ILE A 297 5.65 -4.94 -8.34
N GLN A 298 5.30 -5.61 -7.26
CA GLN A 298 5.51 -5.13 -5.91
C GLN A 298 6.81 -5.72 -5.40
N LEU A 299 7.74 -4.85 -5.02
CA LEU A 299 8.96 -5.13 -4.31
C LEU A 299 8.71 -4.90 -2.82
N VAL A 300 9.05 -5.87 -1.99
CA VAL A 300 8.89 -5.80 -0.53
C VAL A 300 10.28 -5.82 0.09
N GLY A 301 10.62 -4.72 0.76
CA GLY A 301 11.90 -4.56 1.44
C GLY A 301 11.87 -5.03 2.89
N GLU A 302 13.06 -5.13 3.50
CA GLU A 302 13.22 -5.07 4.96
C GLU A 302 12.84 -3.66 5.46
N THR A 303 12.68 -3.46 6.77
CA THR A 303 12.43 -2.14 7.36
C THR A 303 13.40 -1.08 6.80
N VAL A 304 12.89 0.13 6.58
CA VAL A 304 13.61 1.24 5.93
C VAL A 304 14.89 1.66 6.70
N GLU A 305 14.99 1.32 7.98
CA GLU A 305 16.22 1.47 8.79
C GLU A 305 17.35 0.51 8.39
N ARG A 306 17.03 -0.66 7.81
CA ARG A 306 17.99 -1.73 7.50
C ARG A 306 18.15 -2.03 6.02
N GLY A 307 17.11 -1.85 5.20
CA GLY A 307 17.14 -2.18 3.77
C GLY A 307 17.18 -0.95 2.87
N LYS A 308 18.38 -0.53 2.44
CA LYS A 308 18.55 0.38 1.28
C LYS A 308 18.27 -0.35 -0.05
N ASP A 309 18.17 -1.67 0.02
CA ASP A 309 18.29 -2.57 -1.11
C ASP A 309 17.04 -2.55 -2.00
N PHE A 310 15.83 -2.59 -1.44
CA PHE A 310 14.62 -2.60 -2.27
C PHE A 310 14.38 -1.29 -3.04
N PHE A 311 14.88 -0.14 -2.54
CA PHE A 311 14.90 1.12 -3.29
C PHE A 311 15.86 1.04 -4.48
N GLN A 312 17.07 0.50 -4.28
CA GLN A 312 18.03 0.29 -5.35
C GLN A 312 17.50 -0.70 -6.40
N ALA A 313 16.85 -1.78 -5.99
CA ALA A 313 16.22 -2.74 -6.89
C ALA A 313 15.17 -2.06 -7.79
N ALA A 314 14.29 -1.25 -7.19
CA ALA A 314 13.28 -0.53 -7.93
C ALA A 314 13.90 0.53 -8.87
N HIS A 315 14.93 1.25 -8.42
CA HIS A 315 15.58 2.29 -9.22
C HIS A 315 16.35 1.71 -10.40
N THR A 316 17.08 0.61 -10.16
CA THR A 316 17.77 -0.11 -11.23
C THR A 316 16.78 -0.58 -12.28
N TRP A 317 15.58 -1.04 -11.90
CA TRP A 317 14.55 -1.34 -12.89
C TRP A 317 14.15 -0.10 -13.70
N GLU A 318 13.82 1.01 -13.03
CA GLU A 318 13.36 2.26 -13.64
C GLU A 318 14.34 2.83 -14.67
N ILE A 319 15.66 2.79 -14.40
CA ILE A 319 16.68 3.36 -15.30
C ILE A 319 17.01 2.45 -16.50
N HIS A 320 16.90 1.13 -16.35
CA HIS A 320 17.26 0.17 -17.40
C HIS A 320 16.09 -0.23 -18.30
N HIS A 321 14.84 0.02 -17.88
CA HIS A 321 13.66 -0.46 -18.58
C HIS A 321 12.71 0.68 -18.96
N ASN A 322 12.46 0.83 -20.27
CA ASN A 322 11.34 1.63 -20.75
C ASN A 322 10.08 0.75 -20.78
N TRP A 323 9.42 0.62 -19.63
CA TRP A 323 8.26 -0.24 -19.46
C TRP A 323 7.09 0.13 -20.40
N GLU A 324 6.96 1.38 -20.82
CA GLU A 324 5.90 1.81 -21.76
C GLU A 324 6.04 1.16 -23.15
N LYS A 325 7.21 0.63 -23.48
CA LYS A 325 7.47 -0.11 -24.72
C LYS A 325 7.39 -1.64 -24.55
N MET A 326 7.14 -2.11 -23.33
CA MET A 326 7.10 -3.54 -23.01
C MET A 326 5.65 -4.01 -23.03
N HIS A 327 5.26 -4.68 -24.12
CA HIS A 327 3.91 -5.20 -24.29
C HIS A 327 3.89 -6.70 -24.01
N PHE A 328 3.05 -7.09 -23.07
CA PHE A 328 2.74 -8.49 -22.79
C PHE A 328 1.56 -8.91 -23.64
N HIS A 329 1.77 -9.88 -24.53
CA HIS A 329 0.73 -10.42 -25.40
C HIS A 329 0.20 -11.73 -24.81
N GLY A 330 -1.11 -11.95 -24.90
CA GLY A 330 -1.83 -13.08 -24.30
C GLY A 330 -1.56 -14.47 -24.89
N ASN A 331 -0.42 -14.68 -25.56
CA ASN A 331 -0.06 -16.01 -26.04
C ASN A 331 0.60 -16.80 -24.91
N LEU A 332 -0.25 -17.33 -24.04
CA LEU A 332 0.10 -18.41 -23.13
C LEU A 332 -0.12 -19.74 -23.87
N TYR A 333 0.97 -20.45 -24.14
CA TYR A 333 0.91 -21.88 -24.41
C TYR A 333 0.57 -22.64 -23.13
#